data_AF-A6TQP2-F1
#
_entry.id   AF-A6TQP2-F1
#
_cell.length_a   1.000
_cell.length_b   1.000
_cell.length_c   1.000
_cell.angle_alpha   90.00
_cell.angle_beta   90.00
_cell.angle_gamma   90.00
#
_symmetry.space_group_name_H-M   'P 1'
#
loop_
_entity.id
_entity.type
_entity.pdbx_description
1 polymer ?
#
loop_
_entity_poly.entity_id
_entity_poly.type
_entity_poly.pdbx_seq_one_letter_code
_entity_poly.pdbx_strand_id
1 'polypeptide(L)' 'MKNKIGHLIQEKTVSSLVDLDFHNFIEMTEDGLSDEEMANELGVSRKYIKQLKDEIYRDY' A
#
# COMPACT_ATOMS: atom_id res chain seq x y z
N MET A 1 18.37 -9.27 -26.27
CA MET A 1 18.21 -10.31 -25.24
C MET A 1 17.68 -9.63 -23.98
N LYS A 2 16.41 -9.86 -23.61
CA LYS A 2 15.80 -9.25 -22.42
C LYS A 2 16.27 -10.02 -21.19
N ASN A 3 17.02 -9.36 -20.32
CA ASN A 3 17.65 -9.95 -19.15
C ASN A 3 16.58 -10.40 -18.14
N LYS A 4 16.44 -11.72 -17.96
CA LYS A 4 15.46 -12.37 -17.06
C LYS A 4 15.62 -11.96 -15.57
N ILE A 5 16.77 -11.38 -15.21
CA ILE A 5 17.06 -10.92 -13.84
C ILE A 5 16.25 -9.66 -13.48
N GLY A 6 15.99 -8.77 -14.45
CA GLY A 6 15.23 -7.54 -14.20
C GLY A 6 13.78 -7.78 -13.77
N HIS A 7 13.18 -8.88 -14.24
CA HIS A 7 11.80 -9.26 -13.86
C HIS A 7 11.71 -9.79 -12.42
N LEU A 8 12.71 -10.58 -11.99
CA LEU A 8 12.69 -11.22 -10.67
C LEU A 8 12.89 -10.22 -9.52
N ILE A 9 13.70 -9.17 -9.76
CA ILE A 9 13.91 -8.08 -8.80
C ILE A 9 12.64 -7.22 -8.70
N GLN A 10 11.95 -6.99 -9.82
CA GLN A 10 10.74 -6.17 -9.85
C GLN A 10 9.58 -6.82 -9.07
N GLU A 11 9.36 -8.13 -9.20
CA GLU A 11 8.30 -8.83 -8.47
C GLU A 11 8.55 -8.90 -6.96
N LYS A 12 9.78 -9.21 -6.53
CA LYS A 12 10.10 -9.27 -5.08
C LYS A 12 10.07 -7.91 -4.40
N THR A 13 10.56 -6.86 -5.07
CA THR A 13 10.60 -5.51 -4.50
C THR A 13 9.19 -4.92 -4.40
N VAL A 14 8.34 -5.16 -5.41
CA VAL A 14 6.94 -4.73 -5.39
C VAL A 14 6.16 -5.46 -4.30
N SER A 15 6.33 -6.77 -4.14
CA SER A 15 5.63 -7.52 -3.08
C SER A 15 6.02 -7.03 -1.68
N SER A 16 7.31 -6.79 -1.42
CA SER A 16 7.76 -6.27 -0.12
C SER A 16 7.37 -4.81 0.13
N LEU A 17 7.24 -4.00 -0.94
CA LEU A 17 6.73 -2.62 -0.84
C LEU A 17 5.24 -2.64 -0.50
N VAL A 18 4.45 -3.48 -1.18
CA VAL A 18 3.00 -3.62 -0.96
C VAL A 18 2.71 -4.16 0.44
N ASP A 19 3.47 -5.15 0.93
CA ASP A 19 3.29 -5.70 2.28
C ASP A 19 3.64 -4.68 3.37
N LEU A 20 4.69 -3.86 3.16
CA LEU A 20 5.08 -2.79 4.09
C LEU A 20 4.03 -1.67 4.11
N ASP A 21 3.49 -1.31 2.95
CA ASP A 21 2.43 -0.30 2.81
C ASP A 21 1.13 -0.74 3.52
N PHE A 22 0.80 -2.04 3.49
CA PHE A 22 -0.41 -2.56 4.12
C PHE A 22 -0.35 -2.59 5.65
N HIS A 23 0.76 -3.05 6.24
CA HIS A 23 0.87 -3.08 7.70
C HIS A 23 0.84 -1.68 8.30
N ASN A 24 1.62 -0.75 7.71
CA ASN A 24 1.62 0.66 8.10
C ASN A 24 0.22 1.26 7.94
N PHE A 25 -0.47 0.97 6.85
CA PHE A 25 -1.83 1.46 6.63
C PHE A 25 -2.83 0.99 7.70
N ILE A 26 -2.76 -0.26 8.15
CA ILE A 26 -3.63 -0.79 9.21
C ILE A 26 -3.34 -0.09 10.53
N GLU A 27 -2.07 0.03 10.93
CA GLU A 27 -1.68 0.75 12.15
C GLU A 27 -2.19 2.20 12.13
N MET A 28 -1.98 2.91 11.02
CA MET A 28 -2.47 4.28 10.87
C MET A 28 -4.00 4.38 10.94
N THR A 29 -4.71 3.37 10.43
CA THR A 29 -6.18 3.30 10.52
C THR A 29 -6.64 3.04 11.95
N GLU A 30 -5.95 2.17 12.70
CA GLU A 30 -6.23 1.87 14.12
C GLU A 30 -5.93 3.06 15.03
N ASP A 31 -4.86 3.81 14.73
CA ASP A 31 -4.50 5.07 15.41
C ASP A 31 -5.47 6.22 15.09
N GLY A 32 -6.40 6.00 14.16
CA GLY A 32 -7.46 6.95 13.81
C GLY A 32 -7.01 8.11 12.91
N LEU A 33 -5.92 7.93 12.16
CA LEU A 33 -5.45 8.95 11.22
C LEU A 33 -6.48 9.22 10.13
N SER A 34 -6.53 10.47 9.69
CA SER A 34 -7.36 10.88 8.57
C SER A 34 -6.79 10.39 7.23
N ASP A 35 -7.65 10.27 6.22
CA ASP A 35 -7.22 9.83 4.88
C ASP A 35 -6.15 10.74 4.27
N GLU A 36 -6.11 12.01 4.67
CA GLU A 36 -5.13 12.98 4.20
C GLU A 36 -3.76 12.76 4.86
N GLU A 37 -3.73 12.47 6.15
CA GLU A 37 -2.49 12.11 6.87
C GLU A 37 -1.91 10.81 6.33
N MET A 38 -2.74 9.78 6.14
CA MET A 38 -2.33 8.52 5.51
C MET A 38 -1.80 8.70 4.08
N ALA A 39 -2.46 9.53 3.28
CA ALA A 39 -2.03 9.80 1.92
C ALA A 39 -0.65 10.49 1.88
N ASN A 40 -0.42 11.44 2.79
CA ASN A 40 0.86 12.13 2.88
C ASN A 40 2.00 11.21 3.37
N GLU A 41 1.74 10.38 4.38
CA GLU A 41 2.76 9.47 4.94
C GLU A 41 3.15 8.36 3.95
N LEU A 42 2.15 7.78 3.28
CA LEU A 42 2.37 6.70 2.31
C LEU A 42 2.76 7.23 0.93
N GLY A 43 2.76 8.55 0.71
CA GLY A 43 3.09 9.15 -0.58
C GLY A 43 2.11 8.79 -1.70
N VAL A 44 0.85 8.52 -1.36
CA VAL A 44 -0.21 8.09 -2.29
C VAL A 44 -1.34 9.11 -2.35
N SER A 45 -2.24 8.95 -3.32
CA SER A 45 -3.42 9.81 -3.40
C SER A 45 -4.44 9.46 -2.33
N ARG A 46 -5.17 10.46 -1.82
CA ARG A 46 -6.32 10.25 -0.92
C ARG A 46 -7.37 9.30 -1.51
N LYS A 47 -7.55 9.31 -2.83
CA LYS A 47 -8.46 8.38 -3.52
C LYS A 47 -8.01 6.92 -3.34
N TYR A 48 -6.71 6.66 -3.41
CA TYR A 48 -6.13 5.34 -3.21
C TYR A 48 -6.38 4.84 -1.78
N ILE A 49 -6.14 5.69 -0.78
CA ILE A 49 -6.47 5.40 0.63
C ILE A 49 -7.93 5.00 0.82
N LYS A 50 -8.85 5.76 0.21
CA LYS A 50 -10.27 5.45 0.27
C LYS A 50 -10.61 4.09 -0.37
N GLN A 51 -10.05 3.81 -1.54
CA GLN A 51 -10.25 2.51 -2.22
C GLN A 51 -9.70 1.36 -1.37
N LEU A 52 -8.54 1.55 -0.75
CA LEU A 52 -7.92 0.55 0.11
C LEU A 52 -8.79 0.26 1.34
N LYS A 53 -9.33 1.30 1.99
CA LYS A 53 -10.32 1.14 3.07
C LYS A 53 -11.53 0.36 2.58
N ASP A 54 -12.12 0.79 1.48
CA ASP A 54 -13.33 0.16 0.91
C ASP A 54 -13.09 -1.33 0.58
N GLU A 55 -11.89 -1.70 0.10
CA GLU A 55 -11.49 -3.09 -0.17
C GLU A 55 -11.36 -3.91 1.12
N ILE A 56 -10.68 -3.39 2.14
CA ILE A 56 -10.50 -4.07 3.43
C ILE A 56 -11.84 -4.29 4.15
N TYR A 57 -12.73 -3.29 4.14
CA TYR A 57 -14.06 -3.42 4.75
C TYR A 57 -15.00 -4.33 3.96
N ARG A 58 -14.70 -4.65 2.71
CA ARG A 58 -15.55 -5.53 1.88
C ARG A 58 -15.34 -7.01 2.16
N ASP A 59 -14.17 -7.37 2.68
CA ASP A 59 -13.77 -8.74 2.99
C ASP A 59 -14.05 -9.14 4.46
N TYR A 60 -14.60 -8.22 5.27
CA TYR A 60 -15.09 -8.47 6.64
C TYR A 60 -16.63 -8.52 6.69
#